data_AF-A0A3B8Q606-F1
#
_entry.id   AF-A0A3B8Q606-F1
#
_cell.length_a   1.000
_cell.length_b   1.000
_cell.length_c   1.000
_cell.angle_alpha   90.00
_cell.angle_beta   90.00
_cell.angle_gamma   90.00
#
_symmetry.space_group_name_H-M   'P 1'
#
loop_
_entity.id
_entity.type
_entity.pdbx_description
1 polymer ?
#
loop_
_entity_poly.entity_id
_entity_poly.type
_entity_poly.pdbx_seq_one_letter_code
_entity_poly.pdbx_strand_id
1 'polypeptide(L)'
;MLAGVALAQRDFSQVEVKAVPVTKQIYMLEGASGNIGVSAGPAGVLIMDDQFAPMAEKITAKLKELNTHAPGFVLNTHWHGDHSGGNAYFGGQGANIVAHANVRKRLAEKAGSKPVELPVVTYNKELRYTSMARKSVSSSNGSRNTE
;
A
#
# COMPACT_ATOMS: atom_id res chain seq x y z
N MET A 1 -37.77 -27.28 -6.66
CA MET A 1 -36.63 -26.78 -7.47
C MET A 1 -35.94 -25.68 -6.68
N LEU A 2 -34.68 -25.86 -6.27
CA LEU A 2 -33.90 -24.78 -5.67
C LEU A 2 -33.20 -24.00 -6.78
N ALA A 3 -33.62 -22.75 -7.01
CA ALA A 3 -32.91 -21.83 -7.87
C ALA A 3 -31.65 -21.35 -7.14
N GLY A 4 -30.48 -21.72 -7.66
CA GLY A 4 -29.20 -21.20 -7.19
C GLY A 4 -29.09 -19.72 -7.56
N VAL A 5 -28.86 -18.86 -6.58
CA VAL A 5 -28.53 -17.45 -6.82
C VAL A 5 -27.10 -17.41 -7.33
N ALA A 6 -26.92 -17.15 -8.63
CA ALA A 6 -25.61 -16.81 -9.18
C ALA A 6 -25.21 -15.42 -8.65
N LEU A 7 -24.16 -15.36 -7.83
CA LEU A 7 -23.54 -14.09 -7.46
C LEU A 7 -22.91 -13.49 -8.72
N ALA A 8 -23.46 -12.40 -9.23
CA ALA A 8 -22.86 -11.68 -10.35
C ALA A 8 -21.47 -11.19 -9.95
N GLN A 9 -20.44 -11.70 -10.63
CA GLN A 9 -19.08 -11.20 -10.46
C GLN A 9 -19.03 -9.76 -10.97
N ARG A 10 -18.56 -8.85 -10.12
CA ARG A 10 -18.43 -7.44 -10.48
C ARG A 10 -17.47 -7.29 -11.67
N ASP A 11 -17.92 -6.60 -12.71
CA ASP A 11 -17.06 -6.26 -13.85
C ASP A 11 -16.17 -5.05 -13.49
N PHE A 12 -14.86 -5.25 -13.56
CA PHE A 12 -13.85 -4.22 -13.30
C PHE A 12 -13.23 -3.65 -14.59
N SER A 13 -13.59 -4.17 -15.76
CA SER A 13 -12.98 -3.82 -17.04
C SER A 13 -13.07 -2.31 -17.33
N GLN A 14 -14.22 -1.70 -17.04
CA GLN A 14 -14.50 -0.28 -17.26
C GLN A 14 -14.08 0.64 -16.10
N VAL A 15 -13.56 0.10 -15.01
CA VAL A 15 -13.12 0.95 -13.88
C VAL A 15 -11.80 1.64 -14.23
N GLU A 16 -11.78 2.95 -14.16
CA GLU A 16 -10.58 3.76 -14.26
C GLU A 16 -10.01 4.03 -12.86
N VAL A 17 -8.67 3.97 -12.72
CA VAL A 17 -7.99 4.47 -11.51
C VAL A 17 -7.64 5.93 -11.74
N LYS A 18 -8.12 6.84 -10.88
CA LYS A 18 -7.85 8.28 -10.99
C LYS A 18 -6.95 8.73 -9.87
N ALA A 19 -6.02 9.65 -10.16
CA ALA A 19 -5.12 10.20 -9.15
C ALA A 19 -5.52 11.64 -8.81
N VAL A 20 -5.74 11.91 -7.52
CA VAL A 20 -5.98 13.24 -6.98
C VAL A 20 -4.74 13.66 -6.18
N PRO A 21 -3.98 14.67 -6.61
CA PRO A 21 -2.83 15.15 -5.86
C PRO A 21 -3.28 15.83 -4.57
N VAL A 22 -2.65 15.46 -3.44
CA VAL A 22 -2.85 16.12 -2.14
C VAL A 22 -1.68 17.06 -1.86
N THR A 23 -0.45 16.58 -2.10
CA THR A 23 0.79 17.38 -2.06
C THR A 23 1.76 16.89 -3.14
N LYS A 24 2.98 17.42 -3.18
CA LYS A 24 4.03 16.99 -4.12
C LYS A 24 4.36 15.49 -4.08
N GLN A 25 4.17 14.84 -2.92
CA GLN A 25 4.55 13.43 -2.71
C GLN A 25 3.38 12.56 -2.24
N ILE A 26 2.21 13.16 -2.00
CA ILE A 26 1.03 12.47 -1.48
C ILE A 26 -0.10 12.57 -2.50
N TYR A 27 -0.69 11.43 -2.84
CA TYR A 27 -1.82 11.32 -3.76
C TYR A 27 -2.89 10.44 -3.15
N MET A 28 -4.13 10.64 -3.60
CA MET A 28 -5.23 9.70 -3.39
C MET A 28 -5.54 9.05 -4.74
N LEU A 29 -5.64 7.71 -4.79
CA LEU A 29 -6.18 7.03 -5.96
C LEU A 29 -7.63 6.62 -5.71
N GLU A 30 -8.51 6.99 -6.62
CA GLU A 30 -9.89 6.52 -6.69
C GLU A 30 -9.96 5.31 -7.63
N GLY A 31 -10.86 4.36 -7.38
CA GLY A 31 -11.03 3.19 -8.25
C GLY A 31 -12.35 2.46 -8.02
N ALA A 32 -12.32 1.13 -7.90
CA ALA A 32 -13.54 0.34 -7.84
C ALA A 32 -14.19 0.28 -6.44
N SER A 33 -13.43 0.52 -5.37
CA SER A 33 -13.93 0.54 -3.99
C SER A 33 -13.44 1.81 -3.29
N GLY A 34 -13.09 1.71 -2.00
CA GLY A 34 -12.44 2.78 -1.25
C GLY A 34 -11.18 3.34 -1.93
N ASN A 35 -10.75 4.49 -1.42
CA ASN A 35 -9.60 5.21 -1.93
C ASN A 35 -8.29 4.61 -1.44
N ILE A 36 -7.25 4.68 -2.27
CA ILE A 36 -5.89 4.31 -1.91
C ILE A 36 -5.11 5.57 -1.55
N GLY A 37 -4.44 5.57 -0.40
CA GLY A 37 -3.45 6.59 -0.08
C GLY A 37 -2.11 6.25 -0.72
N VAL A 38 -1.45 7.20 -1.37
CA VAL A 38 -0.11 7.01 -1.96
C VAL A 38 0.86 8.02 -1.37
N SER A 39 1.98 7.52 -0.86
CA SER A 39 3.15 8.33 -0.50
C SER A 39 4.32 7.91 -1.37
N ALA A 40 4.74 8.78 -2.28
CA ALA A 40 5.80 8.52 -3.24
C ALA A 40 6.91 9.58 -3.13
N GLY A 41 8.12 9.15 -2.78
CA GLY A 41 9.27 10.02 -2.65
C GLY A 41 10.59 9.30 -2.90
N PRO A 42 11.74 9.98 -2.71
CA PRO A 42 13.06 9.40 -3.01
C PRO A 42 13.40 8.15 -2.19
N ALA A 43 12.75 7.95 -1.04
CA ALA A 43 12.92 6.76 -0.20
C ALA A 43 12.12 5.55 -0.69
N GLY A 44 11.20 5.73 -1.65
CA GLY A 44 10.35 4.68 -2.18
C GLY A 44 8.87 5.07 -2.20
N VAL A 45 8.04 4.07 -2.50
CA VAL A 45 6.58 4.20 -2.61
C VAL A 45 5.89 3.33 -1.57
N LEU A 46 4.98 3.93 -0.81
CA LEU A 46 4.03 3.28 0.07
C LEU A 46 2.62 3.53 -0.48
N ILE A 47 1.83 2.46 -0.59
CA ILE A 47 0.38 2.57 -0.79
C ILE A 47 -0.38 2.09 0.44
N MET A 48 -1.53 2.69 0.71
CA MET A 48 -2.46 2.33 1.78
C MET A 48 -3.71 1.75 1.13
N ASP A 49 -3.94 0.46 1.37
CA ASP A 49 -4.89 -0.41 0.66
C ASP A 49 -4.58 -0.60 -0.84
N ASP A 50 -5.15 -1.65 -1.43
CA ASP A 50 -4.79 -2.11 -2.78
C ASP A 50 -5.96 -2.62 -3.64
N GLN A 51 -7.20 -2.32 -3.21
CA GLN A 51 -8.44 -2.70 -3.87
C GLN A 51 -8.56 -4.21 -4.13
N PHE A 52 -9.53 -4.59 -4.97
CA PHE A 52 -9.72 -5.96 -5.41
C PHE A 52 -8.59 -6.41 -6.34
N ALA A 53 -8.29 -7.71 -6.36
CA ALA A 53 -7.21 -8.29 -7.19
C ALA A 53 -7.19 -7.81 -8.66
N PRO A 54 -8.32 -7.70 -9.39
CA PRO A 54 -8.32 -7.23 -10.78
C PRO A 54 -7.88 -5.76 -10.96
N MET A 55 -7.81 -4.97 -9.88
CA MET A 55 -7.41 -3.56 -9.91
C MET A 55 -5.89 -3.37 -9.81
N ALA A 56 -5.13 -4.40 -9.39
CA ALA A 56 -3.71 -4.25 -9.05
C ALA A 56 -2.83 -3.75 -10.22
N GLU A 57 -3.09 -4.23 -11.43
CA GLU A 57 -2.40 -3.75 -12.63
C GLU A 57 -2.77 -2.30 -12.99
N LYS A 58 -4.04 -1.93 -12.83
CA LYS A 58 -4.50 -0.55 -13.09
C LYS A 58 -3.91 0.44 -12.09
N ILE A 59 -3.79 0.04 -10.83
CA ILE A 59 -3.09 0.81 -9.78
C ILE A 59 -1.62 0.98 -10.17
N THR A 60 -0.95 -0.10 -10.56
CA THR A 60 0.46 -0.06 -11.01
C THR A 60 0.66 0.84 -12.22
N ALA A 61 -0.25 0.81 -13.18
CA ALA A 61 -0.23 1.71 -14.34
C ALA A 61 -0.36 3.17 -13.90
N LYS A 62 -1.29 3.48 -13.01
CA LYS A 62 -1.46 4.85 -12.49
C LYS A 62 -0.24 5.33 -11.69
N LEU A 63 0.37 4.46 -10.89
CA LEU A 63 1.62 4.80 -10.18
C LEU A 63 2.77 5.13 -11.15
N LYS A 64 2.87 4.43 -12.28
CA LYS A 64 3.85 4.74 -13.33
C LYS A 64 3.59 6.10 -13.99
N GLU A 65 2.33 6.46 -14.26
CA GLU A 65 1.97 7.78 -14.79
C GLU A 65 2.35 8.93 -13.86
N LEU A 66 2.32 8.69 -12.54
CA LEU A 66 2.79 9.64 -11.53
C LEU A 66 4.33 9.73 -11.45
N ASN A 67 5.06 9.10 -12.38
CA ASN A 67 6.52 8.99 -12.40
C ASN A 67 7.08 8.34 -11.13
N THR A 68 6.38 7.30 -10.65
CA THR A 68 6.78 6.53 -9.46
C THR A 68 7.06 5.07 -9.83
N HIS A 69 7.50 4.29 -8.85
CA HIS A 69 7.86 2.89 -9.02
C HIS A 69 6.83 1.96 -8.37
N ALA A 70 7.00 0.65 -8.55
CA ALA A 70 6.22 -0.34 -7.80
C ALA A 70 6.35 -0.07 -6.28
N PRO A 71 5.26 -0.25 -5.51
CA PRO A 71 5.29 -0.01 -4.08
C PRO A 71 6.28 -0.94 -3.40
N GLY A 72 7.15 -0.38 -2.56
CA GLY A 72 7.98 -1.17 -1.65
C GLY A 72 7.18 -1.66 -0.43
N PHE A 73 6.06 -0.98 -0.13
CA PHE A 73 5.17 -1.31 0.97
C PHE A 73 3.71 -1.14 0.57
N VAL A 74 2.88 -2.07 1.05
CA VAL A 74 1.41 -1.97 1.03
C VAL A 74 0.93 -2.03 2.46
N LEU A 75 0.24 -1.00 2.94
CA LEU A 75 -0.38 -0.98 4.26
C LEU A 75 -1.87 -1.29 4.14
N ASN A 76 -2.32 -2.47 4.56
CA ASN A 76 -3.75 -2.77 4.61
C ASN A 76 -4.37 -2.21 5.89
N THR A 77 -5.47 -1.47 5.75
CA THR A 77 -6.26 -0.95 6.88
C THR A 77 -7.04 -2.06 7.56
N HIS A 78 -7.54 -3.04 6.79
CA HIS A 78 -8.22 -4.23 7.26
C HIS A 78 -8.21 -5.36 6.22
N TRP A 79 -8.85 -6.50 6.52
CA TRP A 79 -8.70 -7.78 5.81
C TRP A 79 -9.68 -8.00 4.65
N HIS A 80 -10.62 -7.08 4.39
CA HIS A 80 -11.61 -7.30 3.33
C HIS A 80 -10.95 -7.26 1.95
N GLY A 81 -11.54 -7.99 1.00
CA GLY A 81 -10.95 -8.19 -0.33
C GLY A 81 -10.82 -6.93 -1.17
N ASP A 82 -11.47 -5.83 -0.79
CA ASP A 82 -11.32 -4.50 -1.39
C ASP A 82 -10.24 -3.64 -0.73
N HIS A 83 -9.52 -4.18 0.26
CA HIS A 83 -8.41 -3.53 0.93
C HIS A 83 -7.14 -4.38 0.94
N SER A 84 -7.27 -5.68 0.68
CA SER A 84 -6.17 -6.66 0.65
C SER A 84 -6.19 -7.55 -0.60
N GLY A 85 -7.03 -7.24 -1.59
CA GLY A 85 -7.21 -8.09 -2.77
C GLY A 85 -6.00 -8.05 -3.70
N GLY A 86 -5.28 -6.93 -3.73
CA GLY A 86 -4.05 -6.77 -4.49
C GLY A 86 -2.81 -7.42 -3.85
N ASN A 87 -2.90 -7.90 -2.61
CA ASN A 87 -1.72 -8.30 -1.83
C ASN A 87 -0.88 -9.36 -2.56
N ALA A 88 -1.51 -10.36 -3.19
CA ALA A 88 -0.78 -11.42 -3.89
C ALA A 88 0.02 -10.87 -5.09
N TYR A 89 -0.52 -9.86 -5.79
CA TYR A 89 0.14 -9.20 -6.91
C TYR A 89 1.32 -8.35 -6.43
N PHE A 90 1.10 -7.47 -5.46
CA PHE A 90 2.15 -6.57 -4.97
C PHE A 90 3.23 -7.30 -4.17
N GLY A 91 2.84 -8.25 -3.32
CA GLY A 91 3.78 -9.12 -2.61
C GLY A 91 4.61 -9.98 -3.58
N GLY A 92 4.01 -10.44 -4.69
CA GLY A 92 4.71 -11.15 -5.75
C GLY A 92 5.75 -10.31 -6.48
N GLN A 93 5.63 -8.98 -6.41
CA GLN A 93 6.61 -8.01 -6.93
C GLN A 93 7.62 -7.55 -5.87
N GLY A 94 7.58 -8.13 -4.66
CA GLY A 94 8.51 -7.82 -3.58
C GLY A 94 8.05 -6.71 -2.63
N ALA A 95 6.80 -6.26 -2.71
CA ALA A 95 6.27 -5.32 -1.73
C ALA A 95 6.15 -5.99 -0.34
N ASN A 96 6.59 -5.29 0.70
CA ASN A 96 6.33 -5.70 2.07
C ASN A 96 4.89 -5.34 2.44
N ILE A 97 4.04 -6.36 2.60
CA ILE A 97 2.68 -6.17 3.09
C ILE A 97 2.72 -5.91 4.60
N VAL A 98 2.12 -4.81 5.03
CA VAL A 98 2.07 -4.33 6.41
C VAL A 98 0.61 -4.28 6.85
N ALA A 99 0.29 -4.83 8.02
CA ALA A 99 -1.06 -4.70 8.58
C ALA A 99 -1.09 -5.02 10.08
N HIS A 100 -2.23 -4.80 10.72
CA HIS A 100 -2.43 -5.31 12.09
C HIS A 100 -2.37 -6.85 12.12
N ALA A 101 -1.89 -7.46 13.23
CA ALA A 101 -1.75 -8.92 13.33
C ALA A 101 -3.07 -9.68 13.11
N ASN A 102 -4.20 -9.10 13.54
CA ASN A 102 -5.54 -9.62 13.26
C ASN A 102 -5.88 -9.69 11.75
N VAL A 103 -5.35 -8.79 10.93
CA VAL A 103 -5.52 -8.84 9.47
C VAL A 103 -4.79 -10.06 8.92
N ARG A 104 -3.52 -10.25 9.31
CA ARG A 104 -2.75 -11.45 8.92
C ARG A 104 -3.46 -12.73 9.34
N LYS A 105 -3.95 -12.80 10.58
CA LYS A 105 -4.68 -13.97 11.09
C LYS A 105 -5.89 -14.29 10.21
N ARG A 106 -6.76 -13.30 9.94
CA ARG A 106 -7.98 -13.49 9.13
C ARG A 106 -7.67 -13.88 7.68
N LEU A 107 -6.62 -13.30 7.08
CA LEU A 107 -6.20 -13.66 5.74
C LEU A 107 -5.65 -15.09 5.67
N ALA A 108 -4.84 -15.50 6.65
CA ALA A 108 -4.27 -16.84 6.72
C ALA A 108 -5.31 -17.95 6.97
N GLU A 109 -6.43 -17.62 7.61
CA GLU A 109 -7.55 -18.54 7.84
C GLU A 109 -8.43 -18.74 6.57
N LYS A 110 -8.26 -17.90 5.54
CA LYS A 110 -9.01 -18.02 4.28
C LYS A 110 -8.54 -19.25 3.49
N ALA A 111 -9.50 -20.04 3.02
CA ALA A 111 -9.21 -21.15 2.12
C ALA A 111 -8.46 -20.69 0.86
N GLY A 112 -7.35 -21.36 0.55
CA GLY A 112 -6.51 -21.04 -0.60
C GLY A 112 -5.55 -19.86 -0.39
N SER A 113 -5.35 -19.41 0.85
CA SER A 113 -4.41 -18.33 1.12
C SER A 113 -2.97 -18.71 0.77
N LYS A 114 -2.23 -17.76 0.19
CA LYS A 114 -0.83 -17.92 -0.23
C LYS A 114 0.10 -17.08 0.65
N PRO A 115 1.28 -17.58 1.05
CA PRO A 115 2.21 -16.81 1.88
C PRO A 115 2.55 -15.41 1.35
N VAL A 116 2.61 -15.26 0.02
CA VAL A 116 2.95 -14.00 -0.67
C VAL A 116 1.93 -12.88 -0.45
N GLU A 117 0.68 -13.19 -0.10
CA GLU A 117 -0.38 -12.19 0.11
C GLU A 117 -0.53 -11.79 1.58
N LEU A 118 0.20 -12.45 2.49
CA LEU A 118 0.04 -12.25 3.92
C LEU A 118 0.92 -11.11 4.42
N PRO A 119 0.41 -10.23 5.31
CA PRO A 119 1.21 -9.18 5.95
C PRO A 119 2.45 -9.72 6.64
N VAL A 120 3.65 -9.41 6.12
CA VAL A 120 4.94 -9.87 6.66
C VAL A 120 5.46 -8.95 7.78
N VAL A 121 5.01 -7.71 7.81
CA VAL A 121 5.22 -6.78 8.93
C VAL A 121 3.88 -6.60 9.65
N THR A 122 3.83 -6.94 10.94
CA THR A 122 2.60 -6.81 11.72
C THR A 122 2.77 -6.00 13.00
N TYR A 123 1.68 -5.37 13.43
CA TYR A 123 1.59 -4.64 14.70
C TYR A 123 0.32 -5.02 15.48
N ASN A 124 0.36 -4.83 16.81
CA ASN A 124 -0.76 -5.18 17.72
C ASN A 124 -1.42 -3.98 18.39
N LYS A 125 -0.74 -2.84 18.48
CA LYS A 125 -1.26 -1.64 19.15
C LYS A 125 -0.95 -0.39 18.35
N GLU A 126 0.32 -0.18 18.05
CA GLU A 126 0.77 0.95 17.25
C GLU A 126 1.85 0.53 16.26
N LEU A 127 1.87 1.22 15.13
CA LEU A 127 2.96 1.21 14.18
C LEU A 127 3.52 2.64 14.13
N ARG A 128 4.78 2.81 14.50
CA ARG A 128 5.47 4.09 14.39
C ARG A 128 6.48 3.99 13.25
N TYR A 129 6.18 4.67 12.15
CA TYR A 129 7.14 4.85 11.07
C TYR A 129 7.79 6.23 11.22
N THR A 130 9.09 6.25 11.49
CA THR A 130 9.86 7.49 11.53
C THR A 130 10.85 7.47 10.38
N SER A 131 10.68 8.37 9.42
CA SER A 131 11.77 8.64 8.47
C SER A 131 12.83 9.44 9.21
N MET A 132 14.04 8.87 9.34
CA MET A 132 15.18 9.65 9.78
C MET A 132 15.47 10.68 8.68
N ALA A 133 14.95 11.90 8.81
CA ALA A 133 15.52 13.04 8.12
C ALA A 133 16.99 13.09 8.52
N ARG A 134 17.90 12.86 7.58
CA ARG A 134 19.34 13.06 7.81
C ARG A 134 19.51 14.49 8.31
N LYS A 135 19.82 14.64 9.59
CA LYS A 135 20.24 15.93 10.15
C LYS A 135 21.56 16.25 9.48
N SER A 136 21.56 17.19 8.53
CA SER A 136 22.81 17.81 8.07
C SER A 136 23.40 18.55 9.26
N VAL A 137 24.37 17.92 9.92
CA VAL A 137 25.24 18.65 10.84
C VAL A 137 26.22 19.42 9.95
N SER A 138 25.85 20.65 9.61
CA SER A 138 26.83 21.68 9.30
C SER A 138 27.47 22.05 10.64
N SER A 139 28.70 21.59 10.89
CA SER A 139 29.52 22.20 11.94
C SER A 139 30.10 23.49 11.37
N SER A 140 29.39 24.59 11.57
CA SER A 140 30.01 25.90 11.48
C SER A 140 30.45 26.35 12.87
N ASN A 141 31.71 26.79 12.90
CA ASN A 141 32.23 27.92 13.64
C ASN A 141 32.97 27.67 14.97
N GLY A 142 34.11 28.34 15.07
CA GLY A 142 34.44 29.08 16.29
C GLY A 142 35.81 28.79 16.88
N SER A 143 36.79 29.54 16.43
CA SER A 143 38.08 29.81 17.08
C SER A 143 38.02 29.86 18.62
N ARG A 144 39.00 29.22 19.27
CA ARG A 144 39.46 29.66 20.60
C ARG A 144 40.91 30.08 20.51
N ASN A 145 41.12 31.37 20.68
CA ASN A 145 42.36 31.93 21.18
C ASN A 145 42.58 31.40 22.60
N THR A 146 43.79 30.97 22.92
CA THR A 146 44.34 31.07 24.27
C THR A 146 45.78 31.54 24.15
N GLU A 147 46.11 32.45 25.05
CA GLU A 147 47.37 33.12 25.33
C GLU A 147 48.59 32.19 25.39
#